data_AF-A0A348WE92-F1
#
_entry.id   AF-A0A348WE92-F1
#
_cell.length_a   1.000
_cell.length_b   1.000
_cell.length_c   1.000
_cell.angle_alpha   90.00
_cell.angle_beta   90.00
_cell.angle_gamma   90.00
#
_symmetry.space_group_name_H-M   'P 1'
#
loop_
_entity.id
_entity.type
_entity.pdbx_description
1 polymer ?
#
loop_
_entity_poly.entity_id
_entity_poly.type
_entity_poly.pdbx_seq_one_letter_code
_entity_poly.pdbx_strand_id
1 'polypeptide(L)' 'RYSERALARVWKAERFSWSTTNLLHRYPHQSEFDIKMQQAEVAFLRDNAAAQKVFAQNYVGLPY' A
#
# COMPACT_ATOMS: atom_id res chain seq x y z
N ARG A 1 3.12 23.66 13.67
CA ARG A 1 3.20 23.99 12.22
C ARG A 1 4.22 23.18 11.42
N TYR A 2 5.52 23.11 11.77
CA TYR A 2 6.45 22.22 11.05
C TYR A 2 6.05 20.75 11.20
N SER A 3 5.92 20.28 12.44
CA SER A 3 5.63 18.87 12.75
C SER A 3 4.32 18.40 12.13
N GLU A 4 3.26 19.20 12.18
CA GLU A 4 1.97 18.88 11.53
C GLU A 4 2.11 18.62 10.03
N ARG A 5 2.80 19.51 9.30
CA ARG A 5 3.02 19.37 7.84
C ARG A 5 3.89 18.17 7.52
N ALA A 6 4.97 17.97 8.28
CA ALA A 6 5.87 16.83 8.10
C ALA A 6 5.15 15.50 8.38
N LEU A 7 4.42 15.40 9.49
CA LEU A 7 3.69 14.19 9.88
C LEU A 7 2.60 13.83 8.87
N ALA A 8 1.92 14.81 8.28
CA ALA A 8 0.92 14.55 7.23
C ALA A 8 1.52 13.82 6.01
N ARG A 9 2.81 14.06 5.69
CA ARG A 9 3.52 13.35 4.64
C ARG A 9 4.04 11.99 5.12
N VAL A 10 4.64 11.93 6.31
CA VAL A 10 5.16 10.71 6.91
C VAL A 10 4.07 9.64 6.97
N TRP A 11 2.89 9.97 7.49
CA TRP A 11 1.80 9.00 7.60
C TRP A 11 1.30 8.47 6.26
N LYS A 12 1.37 9.24 5.17
CA LYS A 12 1.02 8.75 3.83
C LYS A 12 2.06 7.74 3.32
N ALA A 13 3.34 8.01 3.55
CA ALA A 13 4.42 7.09 3.21
C ALA A 13 4.32 5.80 4.05
N GLU A 14 4.14 5.92 5.36
CA GLU A 14 3.97 4.77 6.26
C GLU A 14 2.78 3.90 5.87
N ARG A 15 1.63 4.51 5.57
CA ARG A 15 0.45 3.78 5.08
C ARG A 15 0.77 2.97 3.83
N PHE A 16 1.50 3.56 2.87
CA PHE A 16 1.89 2.88 1.63
C PHE A 16 2.88 1.74 1.89
N SER A 17 3.90 1.97 2.70
CA SER A 17 4.88 0.95 3.10
C SER A 17 4.22 -0.22 3.82
N TRP A 18 3.36 0.06 4.80
CA TRP A 18 2.62 -0.95 5.55
C TRP A 18 1.70 -1.77 4.65
N SER A 19 0.89 -1.11 3.80
CA SER A 19 -0.03 -1.82 2.90
C SER A 19 0.72 -2.69 1.89
N THR A 20 1.80 -2.19 1.30
CA THR A 20 2.63 -2.97 0.35
C THR A 20 3.32 -4.14 1.04
N THR A 21 3.76 -3.97 2.29
CA THR A 21 4.38 -5.06 3.07
C THR A 21 3.38 -6.20 3.29
N ASN A 22 2.16 -5.87 3.72
CA ASN A 22 1.09 -6.86 3.90
C ASN A 22 0.64 -7.50 2.59
N LEU A 23 0.71 -6.78 1.47
CA LEU A 23 0.33 -7.30 0.16
C LEU A 23 1.37 -8.29 -0.41
N LEU A 24 2.65 -8.07 -0.16
CA LEU A 24 3.73 -8.79 -0.84
C LEU A 24 4.45 -9.85 0.01
N HIS A 25 4.25 -9.85 1.34
CA HIS A 25 4.90 -10.83 2.23
C HIS A 25 3.97 -11.97 2.63
N ARG A 26 4.57 -13.11 2.97
CA ARG A 26 3.92 -14.22 3.67
C ARG A 26 4.24 -14.17 5.15
N TYR A 27 3.24 -14.40 5.98
CA TYR A 27 3.39 -14.47 7.43
C TYR A 27 3.10 -15.88 7.94
N PRO A 28 3.81 -16.36 8.97
CA PRO A 28 3.66 -17.74 9.48
C PRO A 28 2.25 -18.11 9.95
N HIS A 29 1.42 -17.11 10.30
CA HIS A 29 0.08 -17.31 10.87
C HIS A 29 -1.04 -16.76 9.98
N GLN A 30 -0.80 -16.58 8.68
CA GLN A 30 -1.87 -16.20 7.74
C GLN A 30 -2.91 -17.32 7.61
N SER A 31 -4.18 -16.96 7.75
CA SER A 31 -5.29 -17.86 7.45
C SER A 31 -5.46 -18.04 5.94
N GLU A 32 -6.19 -19.09 5.52
CA GLU A 32 -6.55 -19.25 4.11
C GLU A 32 -7.33 -18.05 3.54
N PHE A 33 -8.16 -17.41 4.38
CA PHE A 33 -8.88 -16.22 4.01
C PHE A 33 -7.92 -15.06 3.69
N ASP A 34 -6.92 -14.82 4.54
CA ASP A 34 -5.93 -13.77 4.33
C ASP A 34 -5.15 -13.99 3.02
N ILE A 35 -4.80 -15.24 2.74
CA ILE A 35 -4.12 -15.64 1.50
C ILE A 35 -4.98 -15.30 0.28
N LYS A 36 -6.27 -15.68 0.31
CA LYS A 36 -7.22 -15.40 -0.78
C LYS A 36 -7.46 -13.91 -0.97
N MET A 37 -7.56 -13.15 0.12
CA MET A 37 -7.73 -11.69 0.05
C MET A 37 -6.49 -11.03 -0.56
N GLN A 38 -5.29 -11.44 -0.16
CA GLN A 38 -4.04 -10.94 -0.73
C GLN A 38 -3.96 -11.22 -2.24
N GLN A 39 -4.34 -12.43 -2.67
CA GLN A 39 -4.39 -12.79 -4.10
C GLN A 39 -5.40 -11.93 -4.88
N ALA A 40 -6.59 -11.71 -4.31
CA ALA A 40 -7.61 -10.87 -4.91
C ALA A 40 -7.12 -9.42 -5.06
N GLU A 41 -6.44 -8.87 -4.06
CA GLU A 41 -5.88 -7.52 -4.10
C GLU A 41 -4.77 -7.38 -5.15
N VAL A 42 -3.88 -8.38 -5.27
CA VAL A 42 -2.87 -8.41 -6.34
C VAL A 42 -3.53 -8.46 -7.72
N ALA A 43 -4.56 -9.29 -7.90
CA ALA A 43 -5.29 -9.38 -9.16
C ALA A 43 -6.00 -8.06 -9.50
N PHE A 44 -6.64 -7.43 -8.51
CA PHE A 44 -7.27 -6.12 -8.66
C PHE A 44 -6.25 -5.07 -9.08
N LEU A 45 -5.09 -5.00 -8.42
CA LEU A 45 -4.02 -4.08 -8.80
C LEU A 45 -3.49 -4.35 -10.21
N ARG A 46 -3.35 -5.61 -10.60
CA ARG A 46 -2.89 -5.99 -11.95
C ARG A 46 -3.89 -5.57 -13.04
N ASP A 47 -5.18 -5.70 -12.79
CA ASP A 47 -6.20 -5.55 -13.84
C ASP A 47 -6.86 -4.15 -13.84
N ASN A 48 -6.62 -3.32 -12.81
CA ASN A 48 -7.24 -2.01 -12.66
C ASN A 48 -6.24 -0.86 -12.85
N ALA A 49 -6.34 -0.15 -13.99
CA ALA A 49 -5.47 0.98 -14.31
C ALA A 49 -5.54 2.15 -13.31
N ALA A 50 -6.70 2.39 -12.67
CA ALA A 50 -6.82 3.43 -11.65
C ALA A 50 -6.06 3.03 -10.38
N ALA A 51 -6.14 1.77 -9.95
CA ALA A 51 -5.36 1.25 -8.84
C ALA A 51 -3.85 1.31 -9.13
N GLN A 52 -3.42 0.94 -10.34
CA GLN A 52 -2.03 1.06 -10.77
C GLN A 52 -1.52 2.50 -10.71
N LYS A 53 -2.33 3.46 -11.17
CA LYS A 53 -1.98 4.88 -11.10
C LYS A 53 -1.79 5.35 -9.66
N VAL A 54 -2.70 4.96 -8.76
CA VAL A 54 -2.59 5.28 -7.33
C VAL A 54 -1.33 4.65 -6.75
N PHE A 55 -1.05 3.38 -7.04
CA PHE A 55 0.14 2.69 -6.58
C PHE A 55 1.42 3.41 -7.06
N ALA A 56 1.50 3.72 -8.35
CA ALA A 56 2.64 4.42 -8.94
C ALA A 56 2.86 5.81 -8.30
N GLN A 57 1.79 6.58 -8.08
CA GLN A 57 1.87 7.89 -7.41
C GLN A 57 2.42 7.80 -5.97
N ASN A 58 2.06 6.75 -5.23
CA ASN A 58 2.61 6.54 -3.89
C ASN A 58 4.07 6.03 -3.96
N TYR A 59 4.40 5.20 -4.94
CA TYR A 59 5.74 4.62 -5.12
C TYR A 59 6.79 5.66 -5.54
N VAL A 60 6.46 6.58 -6.45
CA VAL A 60 7.39 7.67 -6.87
C VAL A 60 7.49 8.80 -5.83
N GLY A 61 6.63 8.79 -4.81
CA GLY A 61 6.56 9.81 -3.77
C GLY A 61 5.59 10.95 -4.09
N LEU A 62 4.86 11.40 -3.06
CA LEU A 62 3.87 12.47 -3.18
C LEU A 62 4.53 13.86 -3.28
N PRO A 63 3.85 14.87 -3.85
CA PRO A 63 4.33 16.26 -3.87
C PRO A 63 4.58 16.84 -2.48
N TYR A 64 5.45 17.86 -2.38
CA TYR A 64 5.81 18.57 -1.14
C TYR A 64 4.81 19.66 -0.76
#